data_AF-A0A9X2IZG2-F1
#
_entry.id   AF-A0A9X2IZG2-F1
#
_cell.length_a   1.000
_cell.length_b   1.000
_cell.length_c   1.000
_cell.angle_alpha   90.00
_cell.angle_beta   90.00
_cell.angle_gamma   90.00
#
_symmetry.space_group_name_H-M   'P 1'
#
loop_
_entity.id
_entity.type
_entity.pdbx_description
1 polymer ?
#
loop_
_entity_poly.entity_id
_entity_poly.type
_entity_poly.pdbx_seq_one_letter_code
_entity_poly.pdbx_strand_id
1 'polypeptide(L)'
;MHAAIDEVFNTWVVQRLYADPQDWRSEIGDWSLRYGAEHVFEWATNRITQMYAAIRRYETDLKTHRTTHDGCPITEIHMANCRKVIKPGDKYVLGKPADHQKIDASMASILAHEAAADAREAGWEDVDGRMFCFS
;
A
#
# COMPACT_ATOMS: atom_id res chain seq x y z
N MET A 1 -14.54 1.45 -10.72
CA MET A 1 -13.50 1.80 -9.73
C MET A 1 -13.35 3.31 -9.54
N HIS A 2 -13.57 4.17 -10.55
CA HIS A 2 -13.60 5.64 -10.36
C HIS A 2 -14.46 6.08 -9.17
N ALA A 3 -15.66 5.53 -9.00
CA ALA A 3 -16.53 5.88 -7.87
C ALA A 3 -15.89 5.63 -6.49
N ALA A 4 -15.05 4.60 -6.34
CA ALA A 4 -14.41 4.30 -5.07
C ALA A 4 -13.32 5.34 -4.77
N ILE A 5 -12.40 5.59 -5.71
CA ILE A 5 -11.35 6.62 -5.53
C ILE A 5 -11.98 8.01 -5.34
N ASP A 6 -13.01 8.32 -6.12
CA ASP A 6 -13.76 9.57 -5.96
C ASP A 6 -14.37 9.69 -4.56
N GLU A 7 -14.99 8.64 -4.04
CA GLU A 7 -15.50 8.60 -2.67
C GLU A 7 -14.38 8.81 -1.64
N VAL A 8 -13.20 8.20 -1.85
CA VAL A 8 -12.05 8.40 -0.95
C VAL A 8 -11.63 9.86 -0.90
N PHE A 9 -11.39 10.48 -2.06
CA PHE A 9 -10.97 11.88 -2.14
C PHE A 9 -12.07 12.87 -1.73
N ASN A 10 -13.34 12.47 -1.79
CA ASN A 10 -14.45 13.28 -1.29
C ASN A 10 -14.62 13.18 0.23
N THR A 11 -14.30 12.03 0.83
CA THR A 11 -14.54 11.75 2.25
C THR A 11 -13.35 12.17 3.12
N TRP A 12 -12.13 12.01 2.61
CA TRP A 12 -10.90 12.26 3.34
C TRP A 12 -10.02 13.27 2.62
N VAL A 13 -9.18 13.96 3.41
CA VAL A 13 -8.04 14.70 2.85
C VAL A 13 -7.00 13.67 2.47
N VAL A 14 -7.12 13.14 1.27
CA VAL A 14 -6.16 12.19 0.73
C VAL A 14 -4.89 12.93 0.39
N GLN A 15 -3.83 12.26 0.74
CA GLN A 15 -2.60 12.93 1.04
C GLN A 15 -1.52 12.28 0.18
N ARG A 16 -1.39 10.96 0.25
CA ARG A 16 -0.68 10.17 -0.76
C ARG A 16 -1.45 8.89 -1.07
N LEU A 17 -1.65 8.62 -2.34
CA LEU A 17 -2.19 7.40 -2.91
C LEU A 17 -1.08 6.74 -3.74
N TYR A 18 -0.56 5.62 -3.26
CA TYR A 18 0.37 4.78 -4.01
C TYR A 18 -0.42 3.68 -4.71
N ALA A 19 -0.50 3.75 -6.03
CA ALA A 19 -1.26 2.82 -6.86
C ALA A 19 -0.32 1.96 -7.71
N ASP A 20 -0.59 0.65 -7.76
CA ASP A 20 0.18 -0.26 -8.62
C ASP A 20 -0.20 -0.03 -10.09
N PRO A 21 0.75 0.36 -10.97
CA PRO A 21 0.46 0.64 -12.38
C PRO A 21 0.11 -0.60 -13.21
N GLN A 22 0.27 -1.82 -12.70
CA GLN A 22 -0.03 -3.03 -13.48
C GLN A 22 -1.52 -3.05 -13.87
N ASP A 23 -1.80 -2.87 -15.16
CA ASP A 23 -3.13 -2.80 -15.81
C ASP A 23 -3.93 -1.48 -15.61
N TRP A 24 -3.39 -0.49 -14.88
CA TRP A 24 -4.13 0.71 -14.42
C TRP A 24 -3.44 2.05 -14.71
N ARG A 25 -2.43 2.08 -15.60
CA ARG A 25 -1.61 3.29 -15.83
C ARG A 25 -2.42 4.51 -16.27
N SER A 26 -3.38 4.31 -17.18
CA SER A 26 -4.17 5.41 -17.72
C SER A 26 -5.07 6.01 -16.64
N GLU A 27 -5.69 5.14 -15.84
CA GLU A 27 -6.57 5.49 -14.73
C GLU A 27 -5.82 6.25 -13.62
N ILE A 28 -4.60 5.81 -13.30
CA ILE A 28 -3.73 6.51 -12.34
C ILE A 28 -3.34 7.88 -12.89
N GLY A 29 -3.06 7.99 -14.19
CA GLY A 29 -2.83 9.27 -14.86
C GLY A 29 -4.02 10.22 -14.74
N ASP A 30 -5.23 9.74 -15.00
CA ASP A 30 -6.46 10.51 -14.87
C ASP A 30 -6.71 10.97 -13.43
N TRP A 31 -6.46 10.10 -12.44
CA TRP A 31 -6.55 10.46 -11.02
C TRP A 31 -5.49 11.49 -10.62
N SER A 32 -4.27 11.37 -11.13
CA SER A 32 -3.19 12.34 -10.89
C SER A 32 -3.54 13.72 -11.46
N LEU A 33 -4.11 13.78 -12.67
CA LEU A 33 -4.59 15.03 -13.26
C LEU A 33 -5.76 15.64 -12.48
N ARG A 34 -6.66 14.80 -11.95
CA ARG A 34 -7.86 15.27 -11.24
C ARG A 34 -7.59 15.70 -9.81
N TYR A 35 -6.75 14.96 -9.09
CA TYR A 35 -6.55 15.11 -7.64
C TYR A 35 -5.20 15.71 -7.26
N GLY A 36 -4.29 15.92 -8.21
CA GLY A 36 -2.96 16.46 -7.98
C GLY A 36 -1.87 15.42 -8.08
N ALA A 37 -0.79 15.76 -8.77
CA ALA A 37 0.38 14.90 -8.94
C ALA A 37 1.20 14.73 -7.65
N GLU A 38 0.99 15.62 -6.68
CA GLU A 38 1.51 15.56 -5.33
C GLU A 38 0.76 14.57 -4.42
N HIS A 39 -0.40 14.08 -4.86
CA HIS A 39 -1.26 13.17 -4.10
C HIS A 39 -1.34 11.78 -4.70
N VAL A 40 -1.28 11.61 -6.02
CA VAL A 40 -1.42 10.31 -6.69
C VAL A 40 -0.13 9.90 -7.38
N PHE A 41 0.40 8.72 -7.00
CA PHE A 41 1.69 8.22 -7.46
C PHE A 41 1.59 6.78 -7.99
N GLU A 42 2.25 6.53 -9.11
CA GLU A 42 2.55 5.16 -9.53
C GLU A 42 3.62 4.54 -8.61
N TRP A 43 3.27 3.41 -7.99
CA TRP A 43 4.19 2.65 -7.15
C TRP A 43 4.21 1.19 -7.61
N ALA A 44 5.24 0.85 -8.39
CA ALA A 44 5.32 -0.45 -9.05
C ALA A 44 5.77 -1.56 -8.06
N THR A 45 4.83 -2.45 -7.73
CA THR A 45 5.08 -3.58 -6.80
C THR A 45 6.05 -4.62 -7.36
N ASN A 46 6.25 -4.63 -8.68
CA ASN A 46 7.19 -5.52 -9.36
C ASN A 46 8.67 -5.13 -9.14
N ARG A 47 8.96 -3.97 -8.54
CA ARG A 47 10.32 -3.52 -8.22
C ARG A 47 10.84 -4.19 -6.94
N ILE A 48 11.52 -5.32 -7.10
CA ILE A 48 12.00 -6.18 -5.99
C ILE A 48 12.69 -5.41 -4.87
N THR A 49 13.66 -4.52 -5.19
CA THR A 49 14.41 -3.78 -4.16
C THR A 49 13.51 -2.83 -3.37
N GLN A 50 12.62 -2.11 -4.06
CA GLN A 50 11.71 -1.15 -3.45
C GLN A 50 10.66 -1.88 -2.58
N MET A 51 10.07 -2.95 -3.12
CA MET A 51 9.11 -3.78 -2.40
C MET A 51 9.72 -4.44 -1.17
N TYR A 52 10.94 -4.95 -1.29
CA TYR A 52 11.65 -5.53 -0.14
C TYR A 52 11.88 -4.49 0.96
N ALA A 53 12.32 -3.28 0.62
CA ALA A 53 12.52 -2.20 1.60
C ALA A 53 11.21 -1.86 2.33
N ALA A 54 10.11 -1.67 1.58
CA ALA A 54 8.78 -1.39 2.14
C ALA A 54 8.29 -2.53 3.06
N ILE A 55 8.43 -3.79 2.66
CA ILE A 55 8.09 -4.95 3.50
C ILE A 55 8.89 -4.92 4.81
N ARG A 56 10.20 -4.67 4.73
CA ARG A 56 11.08 -4.68 5.92
C ARG A 56 10.76 -3.54 6.88
N ARG A 57 10.45 -2.36 6.34
CA ARG A 57 9.98 -1.22 7.12
C ARG A 57 8.68 -1.57 7.84
N TYR A 58 7.70 -2.07 7.08
CA TYR A 58 6.40 -2.47 7.61
C TYR A 58 6.49 -3.55 8.70
N GLU A 59 7.28 -4.62 8.48
CA GLU A 59 7.51 -5.65 9.49
C GLU A 59 8.14 -5.08 10.79
N THR A 60 9.01 -4.08 10.67
CA THR A 60 9.67 -3.45 11.81
C THR A 60 8.71 -2.53 12.57
N ASP A 61 7.96 -1.72 11.86
CA ASP A 61 7.02 -0.76 12.45
C ASP A 61 5.80 -1.45 13.06
N LEU A 62 5.35 -2.59 12.49
CA LEU A 62 4.36 -3.46 13.13
C LEU A 62 4.87 -4.06 14.44
N LYS A 63 6.10 -4.60 14.45
CA LYS A 63 6.70 -5.19 15.66
C LYS A 63 6.95 -4.19 16.77
N THR A 64 7.21 -2.93 16.41
CA THR A 64 7.44 -1.84 17.35
C THR A 64 6.17 -1.07 17.70
N HIS A 65 5.00 -1.52 17.21
CA HIS A 65 3.71 -0.86 17.40
C HIS A 65 3.64 0.61 16.93
N ARG A 66 4.47 0.98 15.95
CA ARG A 66 4.39 2.27 15.26
C ARG A 66 3.26 2.31 14.24
N THR A 67 2.83 1.14 13.76
CA THR A 67 1.64 0.96 12.95
C THR A 67 0.84 -0.22 13.47
N THR A 68 -0.47 -0.20 13.29
CA THR A 68 -1.39 -1.24 13.74
C THR A 68 -2.38 -1.58 12.63
N HIS A 69 -2.91 -2.80 12.69
CA HIS A 69 -4.09 -3.17 11.92
C HIS A 69 -5.35 -2.72 12.66
N ASP A 70 -6.37 -2.37 11.90
CA ASP A 70 -7.72 -2.02 12.37
C ASP A 70 -8.56 -3.23 12.79
N GLY A 71 -7.99 -4.44 12.71
CA GLY A 71 -8.69 -5.69 12.98
C GLY A 71 -9.59 -6.17 11.84
N CYS A 72 -9.43 -5.62 10.62
CA CYS A 72 -10.19 -6.06 9.46
C CYS A 72 -9.92 -7.56 9.17
N PRO A 73 -10.97 -8.41 9.15
CA PRO A 73 -10.80 -9.85 8.96
C PRO A 73 -10.25 -10.20 7.56
N ILE A 74 -10.49 -9.36 6.55
CA ILE A 74 -9.94 -9.55 5.20
C ILE A 74 -8.42 -9.37 5.24
N THR A 75 -7.94 -8.29 5.86
CA THR A 75 -6.51 -8.02 6.00
C THR A 75 -5.82 -9.12 6.79
N GLU A 76 -6.46 -9.62 7.85
CA GLU A 76 -5.94 -10.75 8.64
C GLU A 76 -5.78 -12.02 7.80
N ILE A 77 -6.82 -12.42 7.05
CA ILE A 77 -6.78 -13.60 6.16
C ILE A 77 -5.70 -13.44 5.09
N HIS A 78 -5.61 -12.27 4.47
CA HIS A 78 -4.63 -12.00 3.42
C HIS A 78 -3.21 -12.03 3.97
N MET A 79 -2.99 -11.50 5.17
CA MET A 79 -1.69 -11.58 5.85
C MET A 79 -1.33 -13.03 6.20
N ALA A 80 -2.30 -13.82 6.65
CA ALA A 80 -2.12 -15.25 6.91
C ALA A 80 -1.81 -16.07 5.64
N ASN A 81 -2.35 -15.64 4.48
CA ASN A 81 -2.05 -16.26 3.19
C ASN A 81 -0.63 -15.95 2.71
N CYS A 82 -0.05 -14.78 3.05
CA CYS A 82 1.24 -14.35 2.52
C CYS A 82 2.37 -15.38 2.73
N ARG A 83 3.15 -15.63 1.68
CA ARG A 83 4.38 -16.44 1.73
C ARG A 83 5.57 -15.64 1.21
N LYS A 84 6.73 -15.82 1.84
CA LYS A 84 7.97 -15.18 1.39
C LYS A 84 8.49 -15.91 0.16
N VAL A 85 8.57 -15.20 -0.96
CA VAL A 85 9.15 -15.71 -2.20
C VAL A 85 10.53 -15.10 -2.35
N ILE A 86 11.55 -15.95 -2.28
CA ILE A 86 12.96 -15.55 -2.38
C ILE A 86 13.23 -14.96 -3.78
N LYS A 87 14.00 -13.89 -3.81
CA LYS A 87 14.48 -13.20 -5.02
C LYS A 87 16.00 -13.03 -4.95
N PRO A 88 16.69 -12.80 -6.09
CA PRO A 88 18.13 -12.61 -6.11
C PRO A 88 18.62 -11.50 -5.15
N GLY A 89 19.79 -11.72 -4.55
CA GLY A 89 20.44 -10.76 -3.64
C GLY A 89 19.87 -10.74 -2.23
N ASP A 90 19.53 -11.91 -1.67
CA ASP A 90 19.01 -12.10 -0.31
C ASP A 90 17.75 -11.27 0.01
N LYS A 91 16.93 -11.05 -1.02
CA LYS A 91 15.66 -10.32 -0.92
C LYS A 91 14.50 -11.30 -1.02
N TYR A 92 13.33 -10.84 -0.60
CA TYR A 92 12.08 -11.54 -0.83
C TYR A 92 10.93 -10.58 -1.09
N VAL A 93 9.89 -11.09 -1.73
CA VAL A 93 8.59 -10.43 -1.89
C VAL A 93 7.49 -11.31 -1.31
N LEU A 94 6.30 -10.78 -1.15
CA LEU A 94 5.14 -11.58 -0.75
C LEU A 94 4.50 -12.22 -1.99
N GLY A 95 4.19 -13.51 -1.89
CA GLY A 95 3.52 -14.28 -2.93
C GLY A 95 2.34 -15.05 -2.38
N LYS A 96 1.45 -15.44 -3.30
CA LYS A 96 0.28 -16.26 -3.03
C LYS A 96 0.69 -17.73 -2.84
N PRO A 97 0.16 -18.45 -1.85
CA PRO A 97 0.39 -19.88 -1.68
C PRO A 97 -0.36 -20.70 -2.75
N ALA A 98 -1.53 -20.22 -3.19
CA ALA A 98 -2.29 -20.71 -4.33
C ALA A 98 -3.10 -19.54 -4.93
N ASP A 99 -3.49 -19.61 -6.21
CA ASP A 99 -4.12 -18.49 -6.93
C ASP A 99 -5.41 -17.95 -6.30
N HIS A 100 -6.17 -18.82 -5.63
CA HIS A 100 -7.39 -18.47 -4.93
C HIS A 100 -7.14 -17.82 -3.55
N GLN A 101 -5.94 -17.96 -2.99
CA GLN A 101 -5.55 -17.36 -1.71
C GLN A 101 -5.01 -15.96 -1.95
N LYS A 102 -5.93 -14.99 -1.89
CA LYS A 102 -5.66 -13.57 -2.13
C LYS A 102 -4.75 -12.98 -1.05
N ILE A 103 -3.95 -12.00 -1.46
CA ILE A 103 -3.03 -11.22 -0.62
C ILE A 103 -3.15 -9.72 -0.89
N ASP A 104 -4.19 -9.30 -1.63
CA ASP A 104 -4.24 -7.97 -2.22
C ASP A 104 -4.35 -6.90 -1.11
N ALA A 105 -5.21 -7.13 -0.11
CA ALA A 105 -5.24 -6.31 1.12
C ALA A 105 -3.90 -6.24 1.89
N SER A 106 -3.07 -7.29 1.87
CA SER A 106 -1.74 -7.24 2.50
C SER A 106 -0.79 -6.33 1.74
N MET A 107 -0.81 -6.43 0.41
CA MET A 107 -0.01 -5.56 -0.46
C MET A 107 -0.44 -4.11 -0.29
N ALA A 108 -1.74 -3.84 -0.33
CA ALA A 108 -2.29 -2.50 -0.14
C ALA A 108 -1.98 -1.95 1.27
N SER A 109 -1.99 -2.78 2.32
CA SER A 109 -1.52 -2.37 3.66
C SER A 109 -0.05 -1.95 3.67
N ILE A 110 0.83 -2.67 2.97
CA ILE A 110 2.25 -2.27 2.90
C ILE A 110 2.42 -0.97 2.12
N LEU A 111 1.70 -0.79 1.00
CA LEU A 111 1.79 0.41 0.16
C LEU A 111 1.27 1.64 0.89
N ALA A 112 0.14 1.53 1.59
CA ALA A 112 -0.40 2.63 2.37
C ALA A 112 0.52 2.98 3.57
N HIS A 113 1.25 1.99 4.12
CA HIS A 113 2.22 2.27 5.19
C HIS A 113 3.39 3.07 4.64
N GLU A 114 3.93 2.64 3.50
CA GLU A 114 5.02 3.33 2.82
C GLU A 114 4.62 4.76 2.44
N ALA A 115 3.42 4.95 1.88
CA ALA A 115 2.89 6.27 1.56
C ALA A 115 2.78 7.18 2.79
N ALA A 116 2.29 6.64 3.91
CA ALA A 116 2.19 7.38 5.17
C ALA A 116 3.57 7.71 5.76
N ALA A 117 4.53 6.81 5.61
CA ALA A 117 5.91 6.99 6.04
C ALA A 117 6.60 8.11 5.24
N ASP A 118 6.51 8.07 3.91
CA ASP A 118 7.11 9.08 3.05
C ASP A 118 6.42 10.46 3.20
N ALA A 119 5.12 10.47 3.50
CA ALA A 119 4.39 11.70 3.83
C ALA A 119 4.93 12.34 5.11
N ARG A 120 5.16 11.55 6.16
CA ARG A 120 5.79 12.04 7.42
C ARG A 120 7.19 12.57 7.18
N GLU A 121 8.00 11.88 6.38
CA GLU A 121 9.35 12.34 6.01
C GLU A 121 9.33 13.64 5.21
N ALA A 122 8.29 13.88 4.42
CA ALA A 122 8.07 15.14 3.70
C ALA A 122 7.56 16.30 4.60
N GLY A 123 7.51 16.09 5.92
CA GLY A 123 7.20 17.14 6.89
C GLY A 123 5.73 17.30 7.22
N TRP A 124 4.92 16.26 7.01
CA TRP A 124 3.53 16.31 7.46
C TRP A 124 3.36 15.98 8.93
N GLU A 125 2.53 16.79 9.58
CA GLU A 125 2.15 16.64 10.97
C GLU A 125 1.06 15.56 11.11
N ASP A 126 1.16 14.76 12.17
CA ASP A 126 0.33 13.58 12.43
C ASP A 126 -1.09 14.01 12.84
N VAL A 127 -1.98 14.19 11.86
CA VAL A 127 -3.38 14.63 12.12
C VAL A 127 -4.38 13.47 12.14
N ASP A 128 -4.05 12.30 11.60
CA ASP A 128 -4.80 11.04 11.77
C ASP A 128 -3.95 9.85 11.26
N GLY A 129 -3.72 8.84 12.10
CA GLY A 129 -2.86 7.68 11.78
C GLY A 129 -3.59 6.50 11.12
N ARG A 130 -4.87 6.64 10.78
CA ARG A 130 -5.68 5.55 10.23
C ARG A 130 -5.32 5.24 8.77
N MET A 131 -4.97 3.98 8.54
CA MET A 131 -4.72 3.41 7.22
C MET A 131 -6.01 2.78 6.68
N PHE A 132 -6.43 3.16 5.48
CA PHE A 132 -7.51 2.51 4.76
C PHE A 132 -6.96 1.75 3.55
N CYS A 133 -7.40 0.50 3.40
CA CYS A 133 -7.04 -0.38 2.32
C CYS A 133 -8.33 -0.81 1.61
N PHE A 134 -8.48 -0.45 0.34
CA PHE A 134 -9.62 -0.88 -0.49
C PHE A 134 -9.21 -2.11 -1.28
N SER A 135 -9.99 -3.20 -1.15
CA SER A 135 -9.80 -4.48 -1.84
C SER A 135 -10.91 -4.74 -2.86
#